data_AF-A0A690LNR0-F1
#
_entry.id   AF-A0A690LNR0-F1
#
_cell.length_a   1.000
_cell.length_b   1.000
_cell.length_c   1.000
_cell.angle_alpha   90.00
_cell.angle_beta   90.00
_cell.angle_gamma   90.00
#
_symmetry.space_group_name_H-M   'P 1'
#
loop_
_entity.id
_entity.type
_entity.pdbx_description
1 polymer ?
#
loop_
_entity_poly.entity_id
_entity_poly.type
_entity_poly.pdbx_seq_one_letter_code
_entity_poly.pdbx_strand_id
1 'polypeptide(L)'
;MLNYSIIENSLNIKLECLSKQSLEHKDLISNTLKEQKTIQINKKQAIAKLHALLENQNLECIHGGKVILKSNKGKAFKDSGVPIMLESDLLNSSIVACPNTIAGVSVPCTKVVNVKGSLSQKKVNNEYVILQELISACITDKGFPLKVSFTPTKFKFDHSFNPKEGLAKQSKNQTKLKEPKLRMYYKEHKYQKDNLLITNLYLNDTLYQNKQGLDQLELSKNDLFDLNDVNMLNALKQDFSKDYDFKECKITLGVHLLKLIFIIPKNIAKVYKSAYKEFEYKDLGAGYFKELFEYHQDYREKENIIHYRVFLTPAKMQKIEFEIAKGLDEWLDDENVCSFNILTKDYFKANDKDMFTSDNIKDDINTTQTHINEDYNNTQELIPDNVIRIQTQDGSG
;
A
#
# COMPACT_ATOMS: atom_id res chain seq x y z
N MET A 1 5.08 8.62 -51.62
CA MET A 1 4.61 7.21 -51.73
C MET A 1 5.81 6.33 -52.00
N LEU A 2 6.27 5.61 -50.98
CA LEU A 2 7.24 4.53 -51.10
C LEU A 2 6.56 3.31 -50.48
N ASN A 3 6.15 2.38 -51.34
CA ASN A 3 5.54 1.12 -50.94
C ASN A 3 6.64 0.17 -50.47
N TYR A 4 6.63 -0.18 -49.19
CA TYR A 4 7.29 -1.39 -48.71
C TYR A 4 6.27 -2.21 -47.93
N SER A 5 6.10 -3.46 -48.37
CA SER A 5 5.39 -4.50 -47.65
C SER A 5 6.35 -5.05 -46.58
N ILE A 6 6.01 -4.86 -45.30
CA ILE A 6 6.68 -5.56 -44.22
C ILE A 6 5.90 -6.86 -44.05
N ILE A 7 6.44 -7.94 -44.59
CA ILE A 7 6.06 -9.29 -44.17
C ILE A 7 6.69 -9.48 -42.79
N GLU A 8 5.88 -9.71 -41.77
CA GLU A 8 6.32 -10.11 -40.43
C GLU A 8 7.24 -11.34 -40.56
N ASN A 9 8.57 -11.14 -40.43
CA ASN A 9 9.60 -12.13 -40.03
C ASN A 9 11.03 -11.84 -40.54
N SER A 10 11.39 -10.62 -41.00
CA SER A 10 12.75 -10.37 -41.55
C SER A 10 13.60 -9.28 -40.89
N LEU A 11 13.36 -8.94 -39.61
CA LEU A 11 14.30 -8.14 -38.82
C LEU A 11 14.72 -8.82 -37.51
N ASN A 12 15.75 -9.67 -37.59
CA ASN A 12 16.55 -10.06 -36.43
C ASN A 12 17.52 -8.92 -36.08
N ILE A 13 17.02 -7.84 -35.46
CA ILE A 13 17.90 -6.83 -34.85
C ILE A 13 18.38 -7.38 -33.51
N LYS A 14 19.64 -7.81 -33.45
CA LYS A 14 20.32 -8.08 -32.19
C LYS A 14 20.95 -6.77 -31.69
N LEU A 15 20.30 -6.13 -30.71
CA LEU A 15 20.85 -4.95 -30.05
C LEU A 15 21.89 -5.39 -29.02
N GLU A 16 23.17 -5.19 -29.32
CA GLU A 16 24.27 -5.39 -28.37
C GLU A 16 24.62 -4.06 -27.70
N CYS A 17 24.76 -4.08 -26.37
CA CYS A 17 25.05 -2.89 -25.58
C CYS A 17 26.57 -2.73 -25.50
N LEU A 18 27.13 -1.74 -26.22
CA LEU A 18 28.58 -1.55 -26.36
C LEU A 18 29.17 -0.50 -25.40
N SER A 19 28.33 0.17 -24.61
CA SER A 19 28.78 1.21 -23.68
C SER A 19 29.33 0.56 -22.40
N LYS A 20 30.57 0.90 -22.04
CA LYS A 20 31.26 0.37 -20.85
C LYS A 20 30.45 0.57 -19.57
N GLN A 21 29.83 1.76 -19.41
CA GLN A 21 28.95 2.07 -18.28
C GLN A 21 27.69 1.18 -18.24
N SER A 22 27.12 0.86 -19.40
CA SER A 22 25.92 0.01 -19.47
C SER A 22 26.23 -1.48 -19.26
N LEU A 23 27.44 -1.93 -19.62
CA LEU A 23 27.95 -3.26 -19.27
C LEU A 23 28.20 -3.39 -17.76
N GLU A 24 28.85 -2.40 -17.15
CA GLU A 24 29.07 -2.36 -15.69
C GLU A 24 27.75 -2.37 -14.92
N HIS A 25 26.73 -1.66 -15.40
CA HIS A 25 25.38 -1.68 -14.81
C HIS A 25 24.69 -3.04 -14.96
N LYS A 26 24.85 -3.73 -16.10
CA LYS A 26 24.30 -5.09 -16.30
C LYS A 26 24.91 -6.10 -15.35
N ASP A 27 26.22 -6.02 -15.14
CA ASP A 27 26.94 -6.92 -14.24
C ASP A 27 26.56 -6.66 -12.78
N LEU A 28 26.38 -5.38 -12.40
CA LEU A 28 25.89 -5.01 -11.08
C LEU A 28 24.49 -5.61 -10.83
N ILE A 29 23.54 -5.41 -11.74
CA ILE A 29 22.17 -5.95 -11.63
C ILE A 29 22.18 -7.49 -11.52
N SER A 30 23.01 -8.15 -12.35
CA SER A 30 23.10 -9.62 -12.36
C SER A 30 23.70 -10.18 -11.07
N ASN A 31 24.69 -9.48 -10.50
CA ASN A 31 25.31 -9.84 -9.22
C ASN A 31 24.39 -9.55 -8.04
N THR A 32 23.67 -8.41 -8.02
CA THR A 32 22.64 -8.12 -7.02
C THR A 32 21.54 -9.18 -7.03
N LEU A 33 21.09 -9.63 -8.21
CA LEU A 33 20.08 -10.70 -8.32
C LEU A 33 20.59 -12.04 -7.77
N LYS A 34 21.88 -12.36 -7.99
CA LYS A 34 22.51 -13.56 -7.45
C LYS A 34 22.66 -13.46 -5.93
N GLU A 35 23.11 -12.33 -5.41
CA GLU A 35 23.22 -12.09 -3.96
C GLU A 35 21.86 -12.16 -3.27
N GLN A 36 20.80 -11.59 -3.85
CA GLN A 36 19.42 -11.73 -3.35
C GLN A 36 18.95 -13.20 -3.30
N LYS A 37 19.28 -14.00 -4.32
CA LYS A 37 19.02 -15.45 -4.32
C LYS A 37 19.84 -16.18 -3.25
N THR A 38 21.10 -15.82 -3.04
CA THR A 38 21.97 -16.42 -2.01
C THR A 38 21.51 -16.05 -0.59
N ILE A 39 21.01 -14.83 -0.37
CA ILE A 39 20.42 -14.38 0.89
C ILE A 39 19.13 -15.15 1.21
N GLN A 40 18.29 -15.45 0.21
CA GLN A 40 17.10 -16.29 0.38
C GLN A 40 17.44 -17.75 0.76
N ILE A 41 18.54 -18.31 0.23
CA ILE A 41 18.95 -19.69 0.51
C ILE A 41 19.56 -19.84 1.93
N ASN A 42 20.19 -18.78 2.47
CA ASN A 42 20.87 -18.82 3.78
C ASN A 42 19.98 -18.53 5.01
N LYS A 43 18.70 -18.20 4.85
CA LYS A 43 17.74 -18.08 5.97
C LYS A 43 16.71 -19.21 5.92
N LYS A 44 17.11 -20.42 6.32
CA LYS A 44 16.16 -21.50 6.64
C LYS A 44 15.44 -21.18 7.98
N GLN A 45 14.67 -20.10 7.99
CA GLN A 45 13.67 -19.85 9.03
C GLN A 45 12.54 -20.85 8.84
N ALA A 46 11.98 -21.37 9.95
CA ALA A 46 10.77 -22.18 9.86
C ALA A 46 9.63 -21.27 9.38
N ILE A 47 9.15 -21.51 8.16
CA ILE A 47 8.01 -20.77 7.60
C ILE A 47 6.74 -21.40 8.14
N ALA A 48 6.08 -20.72 9.07
CA ALA A 48 4.75 -21.12 9.54
C ALA A 48 3.70 -20.60 8.56
N LYS A 49 2.74 -21.44 8.17
CA LYS A 49 1.56 -21.04 7.39
C LYS A 49 0.43 -20.71 8.36
N LEU A 50 0.12 -19.42 8.48
CA LEU A 50 -0.83 -18.87 9.43
C LEU A 50 -2.11 -18.38 8.72
N HIS A 51 -3.22 -18.35 9.44
CA HIS A 51 -4.53 -18.05 8.91
C HIS A 51 -4.81 -16.54 8.79
N ALA A 52 -5.34 -16.12 7.63
CA ALA A 52 -5.78 -14.74 7.43
C ALA A 52 -6.99 -14.40 8.30
N LEU A 53 -7.05 -13.19 8.87
CA LEU A 53 -8.21 -12.65 9.56
C LEU A 53 -9.34 -12.34 8.55
N LEU A 54 -10.58 -12.67 8.88
CA LEU A 54 -11.77 -12.35 8.08
C LEU A 54 -12.58 -11.20 8.67
N GLU A 55 -13.27 -10.46 7.81
CA GLU A 55 -14.08 -9.29 8.16
C GLU A 55 -15.22 -9.57 9.15
N ASN A 56 -15.76 -10.79 9.17
CA ASN A 56 -16.87 -11.16 10.06
C ASN A 56 -16.42 -11.67 11.45
N GLN A 57 -15.12 -11.76 11.72
CA GLN A 57 -14.63 -12.32 12.97
C GLN A 57 -14.78 -11.35 14.13
N ASN A 58 -15.01 -11.90 15.33
CA ASN A 58 -15.06 -11.12 16.55
C ASN A 58 -13.63 -10.81 17.02
N LEU A 59 -13.14 -9.63 16.65
CA LEU A 59 -11.88 -9.07 17.12
C LEU A 59 -12.14 -8.06 18.25
N GLU A 60 -11.44 -8.21 19.37
CA GLU A 60 -11.64 -7.38 20.56
C GLU A 60 -10.30 -6.88 21.12
N CYS A 61 -10.31 -5.75 21.82
CA CYS A 61 -9.24 -5.48 22.78
C CYS A 61 -9.39 -6.39 24.01
N ILE A 62 -8.32 -6.56 24.80
CA ILE A 62 -8.37 -7.43 26.00
C ILE A 62 -9.46 -7.06 27.01
N HIS A 63 -9.95 -5.82 27.01
CA HIS A 63 -11.05 -5.38 27.88
C HIS A 63 -12.44 -5.77 27.36
N GLY A 64 -12.57 -6.31 26.15
CA GLY A 64 -13.85 -6.67 25.52
C GLY A 64 -14.46 -5.60 24.63
N GLY A 65 -13.75 -4.49 24.36
CA GLY A 65 -14.17 -3.54 23.33
C GLY A 65 -14.01 -4.14 21.94
N LYS A 66 -15.05 -4.03 21.09
CA LYS A 66 -15.11 -4.65 19.76
C LYS A 66 -14.44 -3.79 18.71
N VAL A 67 -13.55 -4.39 17.93
CA VAL A 67 -12.96 -3.76 16.75
C VAL A 67 -13.96 -3.84 15.59
N ILE A 68 -14.22 -2.71 14.94
CA ILE A 68 -15.06 -2.66 13.73
C ILE A 68 -14.18 -3.02 12.53
N LEU A 69 -14.37 -4.22 12.00
CA LEU A 69 -13.68 -4.69 10.81
C LEU A 69 -14.45 -4.27 9.56
N LYS A 70 -13.73 -3.69 8.59
CA LYS A 70 -14.25 -3.35 7.27
C LYS A 70 -13.15 -3.57 6.25
N SER A 71 -13.30 -4.56 5.37
CA SER A 71 -12.30 -4.86 4.34
C SER A 71 -12.49 -3.91 3.16
N ASN A 72 -11.42 -3.24 2.73
CA ASN A 72 -11.41 -2.39 1.53
C ASN A 72 -10.68 -3.10 0.39
N LYS A 73 -9.39 -3.36 0.56
CA LYS A 73 -8.56 -4.01 -0.47
C LYS A 73 -8.61 -5.54 -0.43
N GLY A 74 -9.00 -6.13 0.70
CA GLY A 74 -9.19 -7.58 0.82
C GLY A 74 -10.48 -8.10 0.18
N LYS A 75 -11.38 -7.22 -0.30
CA LYS A 75 -12.71 -7.58 -0.83
C LYS A 75 -12.71 -8.65 -1.92
N ALA A 76 -11.67 -8.70 -2.77
CA ALA A 76 -11.56 -9.68 -3.84
C ALA A 76 -11.17 -11.09 -3.33
N PHE A 77 -10.60 -11.19 -2.13
CA PHE A 77 -10.10 -12.44 -1.56
C PHE A 77 -11.05 -12.90 -0.46
N LYS A 78 -11.98 -13.77 -0.83
CA LYS A 78 -13.09 -14.18 0.03
C LYS A 78 -12.98 -15.64 0.45
N ASP A 79 -13.00 -15.89 1.75
CA ASP A 79 -13.25 -17.23 2.26
C ASP A 79 -14.74 -17.40 2.49
N SER A 80 -15.36 -18.26 1.68
CA SER A 80 -16.79 -18.58 1.83
C SER A 80 -17.68 -17.33 1.79
N GLY A 81 -17.33 -16.39 0.91
CA GLY A 81 -18.02 -15.12 0.74
C GLY A 81 -17.55 -13.98 1.64
N VAL A 82 -16.68 -14.24 2.63
CA VAL A 82 -16.20 -13.23 3.59
C VAL A 82 -14.79 -12.74 3.21
N PRO A 83 -14.58 -11.43 3.02
CA PRO A 83 -13.26 -10.86 2.73
C PRO A 83 -12.22 -11.11 3.82
N ILE A 84 -10.96 -11.24 3.41
CA ILE A 84 -9.80 -11.15 4.31
C ILE A 84 -9.52 -9.70 4.72
N MET A 85 -8.84 -9.52 5.85
CA MET A 85 -8.38 -8.23 6.35
C MET A 85 -6.91 -8.01 5.99
N LEU A 86 -6.61 -6.86 5.40
CA LEU A 86 -5.25 -6.40 5.12
C LEU A 86 -4.78 -5.39 6.17
N GLU A 87 -3.49 -5.04 6.13
CA GLU A 87 -2.85 -4.10 7.04
C GLU A 87 -3.64 -2.79 7.20
N SER A 88 -4.04 -2.20 6.07
CA SER A 88 -4.81 -0.96 6.08
C SER A 88 -6.21 -1.18 6.68
N ASP A 89 -6.82 -2.34 6.48
CA ASP A 89 -8.19 -2.59 6.95
C ASP A 89 -8.28 -2.66 8.48
N LEU A 90 -7.22 -3.15 9.15
CA LEU A 90 -7.17 -3.24 10.63
C LEU A 90 -6.54 -2.01 11.29
N LEU A 91 -5.60 -1.34 10.63
CA LEU A 91 -4.95 -0.17 11.21
C LEU A 91 -5.93 1.00 11.32
N ASN A 92 -6.05 1.59 12.51
CA ASN A 92 -6.99 2.65 12.87
C ASN A 92 -8.46 2.24 12.84
N SER A 93 -8.77 0.94 12.73
CA SER A 93 -10.13 0.46 12.96
C SER A 93 -10.64 0.91 14.33
N SER A 94 -11.87 1.40 14.34
CA SER A 94 -12.57 1.87 15.54
C SER A 94 -12.77 0.73 16.53
N ILE A 95 -12.64 1.04 17.81
CA ILE A 95 -12.97 0.15 18.91
C ILE A 95 -14.15 0.74 19.66
N VAL A 96 -15.24 -0.01 19.73
CA VAL A 96 -16.49 0.41 20.36
C VAL A 96 -16.75 -0.40 21.62
N ALA A 97 -17.55 0.17 22.53
CA ALA A 97 -18.02 -0.49 23.76
C ALA A 97 -16.88 -1.08 24.64
N CYS A 98 -15.71 -0.45 24.66
CA CYS A 98 -14.62 -0.85 25.55
C CYS A 98 -14.93 -0.45 27.01
N PRO A 99 -15.05 -1.39 27.96
CA PRO A 99 -15.41 -1.08 29.34
C PRO A 99 -14.21 -0.67 30.21
N ASN A 100 -13.05 -0.39 29.61
CA ASN A 100 -11.82 -0.14 30.35
C ASN A 100 -11.96 1.08 31.27
N THR A 101 -11.59 0.91 32.54
CA THR A 101 -11.59 1.97 33.55
C THR A 101 -10.27 1.94 34.34
N ILE A 102 -9.82 3.11 34.78
CA ILE A 102 -8.64 3.27 35.65
C ILE A 102 -9.10 4.09 36.85
N ALA A 103 -9.01 3.51 38.05
CA ALA A 103 -9.45 4.15 39.30
C ALA A 103 -10.89 4.72 39.21
N GLY A 104 -11.80 3.98 38.58
CA GLY A 104 -13.20 4.39 38.39
C GLY A 104 -13.45 5.39 37.25
N VAL A 105 -12.41 5.91 36.61
CA VAL A 105 -12.54 6.80 35.44
C VAL A 105 -12.53 5.97 34.16
N SER A 106 -13.49 6.22 33.26
CA SER A 106 -13.56 5.54 31.96
C SER A 106 -12.40 5.95 31.06
N VAL A 107 -11.62 4.96 30.60
CA VAL A 107 -10.48 5.14 29.69
C VAL A 107 -10.56 4.09 28.57
N PRO A 108 -11.62 4.13 27.74
CA PRO A 108 -11.85 3.11 26.72
C PRO A 108 -10.73 3.10 25.68
N CYS A 109 -10.37 1.92 25.17
CA CYS A 109 -9.67 1.82 23.90
C CYS A 109 -10.61 2.26 22.79
N THR A 110 -10.15 3.10 21.88
CA THR A 110 -10.99 3.68 20.83
C THR A 110 -10.55 3.32 19.43
N LYS A 111 -9.30 2.86 19.25
CA LYS A 111 -8.79 2.44 17.93
C LYS A 111 -7.56 1.54 18.01
N VAL A 112 -7.29 0.82 16.93
CA VAL A 112 -6.03 0.07 16.71
C VAL A 112 -4.97 1.01 16.16
N VAL A 113 -3.74 0.99 16.68
CA VAL A 113 -2.67 1.93 16.28
C VAL A 113 -1.39 1.26 15.80
N ASN A 114 -1.27 -0.06 15.98
CA ASN A 114 -0.14 -0.83 15.49
C ASN A 114 -0.60 -2.25 15.14
N VAL A 115 -0.24 -2.73 13.95
CA VAL A 115 -0.58 -4.06 13.44
C VAL A 115 0.64 -4.84 12.96
N LYS A 116 1.85 -4.26 13.05
CA LYS A 116 3.09 -4.78 12.43
C LYS A 116 3.41 -6.20 12.88
N GLY A 117 3.05 -6.55 14.11
CA GLY A 117 3.28 -7.89 14.64
C GLY A 117 2.41 -8.99 14.07
N SER A 118 1.39 -8.66 13.29
CA SER A 118 0.41 -9.59 12.72
C SER A 118 0.48 -9.66 11.20
N LEU A 119 1.51 -9.08 10.58
CA LEU A 119 1.62 -9.03 9.12
C LEU A 119 2.18 -10.34 8.52
N SER A 120 1.65 -10.72 7.36
CA SER A 120 2.23 -11.75 6.50
C SER A 120 3.58 -11.31 5.91
N GLN A 121 4.34 -12.26 5.35
CA GLN A 121 5.51 -11.93 4.54
C GLN A 121 5.17 -11.48 3.13
N LYS A 122 4.09 -12.02 2.57
CA LYS A 122 3.66 -11.77 1.20
C LYS A 122 2.51 -10.78 1.20
N LYS A 123 2.57 -9.84 0.27
CA LYS A 123 1.51 -8.87 0.02
C LYS A 123 0.42 -9.46 -0.86
N VAL A 124 -0.82 -9.02 -0.62
CA VAL A 124 -2.01 -9.21 -1.44
C VAL A 124 -2.55 -7.82 -1.74
N ASN A 125 -2.81 -7.49 -3.00
CA ASN A 125 -3.19 -6.11 -3.40
C ASN A 125 -2.23 -5.04 -2.85
N ASN A 126 -0.93 -5.33 -2.93
CA ASN A 126 0.17 -4.48 -2.44
C ASN A 126 0.17 -4.22 -0.92
N GLU A 127 -0.59 -4.96 -0.13
CA GLU A 127 -0.59 -4.85 1.34
C GLU A 127 -0.39 -6.19 2.03
N TYR A 128 0.18 -6.15 3.23
CA TYR A 128 0.33 -7.36 4.03
C TYR A 128 -1.03 -7.80 4.60
N VAL A 129 -1.20 -9.11 4.72
CA VAL A 129 -2.39 -9.74 5.27
C VAL A 129 -2.27 -9.80 6.79
N ILE A 130 -3.39 -9.58 7.49
CA ILE A 130 -3.45 -9.74 8.95
C ILE A 130 -3.58 -11.22 9.31
N LEU A 131 -2.71 -11.71 10.19
CA LEU A 131 -2.63 -13.11 10.62
C LEU A 131 -3.24 -13.30 12.00
N GLN A 132 -4.28 -14.14 12.09
CA GLN A 132 -5.10 -14.34 13.29
C GLN A 132 -4.27 -14.78 14.51
N GLU A 133 -3.36 -15.71 14.31
CA GLU A 133 -2.52 -16.31 15.35
C GLU A 133 -1.57 -15.28 16.00
N LEU A 134 -1.35 -14.16 15.31
CA LEU A 134 -0.44 -13.10 15.71
C LEU A 134 -1.15 -11.83 16.18
N ILE A 135 -2.49 -11.84 16.23
CA ILE A 135 -3.31 -10.68 16.60
C ILE A 135 -2.95 -10.08 17.96
N SER A 136 -2.42 -10.88 18.88
CA SER A 136 -1.95 -10.40 20.19
C SER A 136 -0.81 -9.39 20.12
N ALA A 137 -0.11 -9.30 18.98
CA ALA A 137 0.92 -8.30 18.73
C ALA A 137 0.35 -6.99 18.16
N CYS A 138 -0.93 -6.92 17.79
CA CYS A 138 -1.60 -5.67 17.44
C CYS A 138 -1.94 -4.88 18.71
N ILE A 139 -1.80 -3.54 18.68
CA ILE A 139 -1.89 -2.68 19.86
C ILE A 139 -2.94 -1.57 19.65
N THR A 140 -3.71 -1.30 20.70
CA THR A 140 -4.69 -0.20 20.78
C THR A 140 -4.05 1.15 21.11
N ASP A 141 -4.78 2.25 20.91
CA ASP A 141 -4.34 3.61 21.25
C ASP A 141 -3.95 3.78 22.74
N LYS A 142 -4.52 2.95 23.61
CA LYS A 142 -4.22 2.87 25.05
C LYS A 142 -3.08 1.92 25.40
N GLY A 143 -2.45 1.27 24.42
CA GLY A 143 -1.28 0.41 24.60
C GLY A 143 -1.60 -1.03 25.00
N PHE A 144 -2.83 -1.49 24.77
CA PHE A 144 -3.25 -2.85 25.11
C PHE A 144 -3.39 -3.73 23.86
N PRO A 145 -3.11 -5.04 23.98
CA PRO A 145 -3.19 -5.95 22.85
C PRO A 145 -4.63 -6.28 22.43
N LEU A 146 -4.75 -6.86 21.24
CA LEU A 146 -6.00 -7.42 20.72
C LEU A 146 -6.08 -8.94 20.93
N LYS A 147 -7.29 -9.49 20.82
CA LYS A 147 -7.59 -10.92 20.83
C LYS A 147 -8.67 -11.22 19.78
N VAL A 148 -8.58 -12.39 19.15
CA VAL A 148 -9.56 -12.88 18.19
C VAL A 148 -9.97 -14.30 18.55
N SER A 149 -11.23 -14.64 18.32
CA SER A 149 -11.67 -16.04 18.30
C SER A 149 -11.17 -16.70 17.03
N PHE A 150 -10.13 -17.53 17.17
CA PHE A 150 -9.52 -18.22 16.03
C PHE A 150 -10.57 -19.01 15.24
N THR A 151 -10.58 -18.82 13.92
CA THR A 151 -11.40 -19.58 12.98
C THR A 151 -10.52 -19.99 11.81
N PRO A 152 -10.35 -21.29 11.52
CA PRO A 152 -9.58 -21.74 10.37
C PRO A 152 -10.14 -21.14 9.06
N THR A 153 -9.23 -20.63 8.24
CA THR A 153 -9.53 -20.07 6.91
C THR A 153 -8.78 -20.79 5.79
N LYS A 154 -9.31 -20.72 4.57
CA LYS A 154 -8.68 -21.22 3.34
C LYS A 154 -7.41 -20.45 2.99
N PHE A 155 -7.37 -19.16 3.31
CA PHE A 155 -6.21 -18.32 3.04
C PHE A 155 -5.16 -18.44 4.14
N LYS A 156 -4.02 -19.03 3.77
CA LYS A 156 -2.86 -19.19 4.65
C LYS A 156 -1.66 -18.48 4.06
N PHE A 157 -0.93 -17.76 4.90
CA PHE A 157 0.24 -17.01 4.49
C PHE A 157 1.46 -17.37 5.31
N ASP A 158 2.61 -17.28 4.65
CA ASP A 158 3.91 -17.49 5.25
C ASP A 158 4.21 -16.34 6.23
N HIS A 159 4.70 -16.69 7.42
CA HIS A 159 5.28 -15.76 8.38
C HIS A 159 6.70 -16.21 8.77
N SER A 160 7.65 -15.28 8.83
CA SER A 160 9.00 -15.58 9.35
C SER A 160 8.92 -15.74 10.85
N PHE A 161 8.72 -16.97 11.28
CA PHE A 161 8.86 -17.32 12.67
C PHE A 161 10.34 -17.51 12.98
N ASN A 162 10.88 -16.75 13.94
CA ASN A 162 12.14 -17.10 14.58
C ASN A 162 11.82 -17.88 15.88
N PRO A 163 11.99 -19.22 15.88
CA PRO A 163 11.65 -20.04 17.04
C PRO A 163 12.41 -19.66 18.31
N LYS A 164 13.59 -19.03 18.15
CA LYS A 164 14.47 -18.65 19.26
C LYS A 164 14.06 -17.36 19.96
N GLU A 165 13.38 -16.46 19.25
CA GLU A 165 12.89 -15.20 19.83
C GLU A 165 11.51 -15.37 20.47
N GLY A 166 10.66 -16.21 19.88
CA GLY A 166 9.26 -16.37 20.28
C GLY A 166 8.39 -15.16 19.92
N LEU A 167 7.10 -15.40 19.65
CA LEU A 167 6.15 -14.40 19.16
C LEU A 167 6.10 -13.13 20.04
N ALA A 168 6.23 -13.31 21.36
CA ALA A 168 6.14 -12.23 22.34
C ALA A 168 7.38 -11.31 22.44
N LYS A 169 8.56 -11.72 21.93
CA LYS A 169 9.75 -10.82 21.88
C LYS A 169 9.84 -10.08 20.56
N GLN A 170 9.37 -10.67 19.46
CA GLN A 170 9.30 -9.99 18.16
C GLN A 170 8.35 -8.79 18.19
N SER A 171 7.34 -8.80 19.07
CA SER A 171 6.46 -7.65 19.32
C SER A 171 7.10 -6.50 20.11
N LYS A 172 8.19 -6.73 20.85
CA LYS A 172 8.79 -5.70 21.74
C LYS A 172 9.55 -4.61 21.00
N ASN A 173 10.02 -4.86 19.77
CA ASN A 173 10.71 -3.87 18.94
C ASN A 173 9.75 -2.92 18.17
N GLN A 174 8.44 -3.05 18.34
CA GLN A 174 7.43 -2.35 17.52
C GLN A 174 7.05 -0.95 18.01
N THR A 175 7.64 -0.49 19.11
CA THR A 175 7.36 0.83 19.72
C THR A 175 8.44 1.87 19.43
N LYS A 176 9.55 1.46 18.79
CA LYS A 176 10.58 2.39 18.30
C LYS A 176 9.99 3.20 17.14
N LEU A 177 10.01 4.51 17.28
CA LEU A 177 9.66 5.40 16.18
C LEU A 177 10.80 5.42 15.16
N LYS A 178 10.42 5.44 13.90
CA LYS A 178 11.29 5.59 12.73
C LYS A 178 10.80 6.77 11.93
N GLU A 179 11.68 7.32 11.09
CA GLU A 179 11.35 8.40 10.17
C GLU A 179 10.20 7.97 9.24
N PRO A 180 9.01 8.59 9.33
CA PRO A 180 7.90 8.28 8.45
C PRO A 180 8.06 9.05 7.13
N LYS A 181 7.99 8.33 6.01
CA LYS A 181 8.13 8.95 4.68
C LYS A 181 6.90 8.70 3.81
N LEU A 182 6.65 9.62 2.90
CA LEU A 182 5.66 9.48 1.85
C LEU A 182 6.38 9.49 0.50
N ARG A 183 6.17 8.46 -0.32
CA ARG A 183 6.86 8.30 -1.61
C ARG A 183 5.86 8.26 -2.76
N MET A 184 6.17 9.01 -3.81
CA MET A 184 5.39 9.03 -5.04
C MET A 184 6.12 8.29 -6.15
N TYR A 185 5.40 7.37 -6.79
CA TYR A 185 5.81 6.73 -8.03
C TYR A 185 5.03 7.33 -9.19
N TYR A 186 5.75 7.92 -10.15
CA TYR A 186 5.16 8.48 -11.36
C TYR A 186 5.52 7.60 -12.56
N LYS A 187 4.51 7.01 -13.20
CA LYS A 187 4.68 5.97 -14.22
C LYS A 187 3.69 6.18 -15.36
N GLU A 188 3.98 5.65 -16.53
CA GLU A 188 3.02 5.63 -17.62
C GLU A 188 1.88 4.65 -17.37
N HIS A 189 2.20 3.45 -16.90
CA HIS A 189 1.23 2.40 -16.62
C HIS A 189 1.71 1.52 -15.47
N LYS A 190 0.78 0.77 -14.83
CA LYS A 190 1.06 -0.05 -13.64
C LYS A 190 2.19 -1.07 -13.77
N TYR A 191 2.43 -1.59 -14.99
CA TYR A 191 3.47 -2.59 -15.26
C TYR A 191 4.86 -1.99 -15.57
N GLN A 192 4.99 -0.67 -15.67
CA GLN A 192 6.27 -0.04 -15.94
C GLN A 192 7.19 -0.22 -14.73
N LYS A 193 8.41 -0.72 -14.97
CA LYS A 193 9.38 -0.95 -13.89
C LYS A 193 10.05 0.34 -13.46
N ASP A 194 10.56 1.10 -14.41
CA ASP A 194 11.16 2.40 -14.20
C ASP A 194 10.10 3.47 -13.85
N ASN A 195 10.57 4.58 -13.27
CA ASN A 195 9.77 5.76 -12.96
C ASN A 195 10.11 6.88 -13.92
N LEU A 196 9.08 7.61 -14.35
CA LEU A 196 9.21 8.78 -15.20
C LEU A 196 9.96 9.89 -14.48
N LEU A 197 10.86 10.54 -15.20
CA LEU A 197 11.68 11.62 -14.67
C LEU A 197 10.84 12.88 -14.45
N ILE A 198 10.78 13.36 -13.22
CA ILE A 198 10.13 14.63 -12.87
C ILE A 198 11.19 15.72 -12.78
N THR A 199 11.31 16.56 -13.81
CA THR A 199 12.30 17.66 -13.82
C THR A 199 11.77 18.96 -13.25
N ASN A 200 10.44 19.10 -13.17
CA ASN A 200 9.78 20.21 -12.53
C ASN A 200 8.40 19.80 -12.02
N LEU A 201 7.95 20.47 -10.96
CA LEU A 201 6.59 20.40 -10.44
C LEU A 201 6.27 21.72 -9.72
N TYR A 202 4.99 21.99 -9.52
CA TYR A 202 4.54 23.03 -8.60
C TYR A 202 4.04 22.38 -7.32
N LEU A 203 4.52 22.84 -6.15
CA LEU A 203 3.89 22.57 -4.86
C LEU A 203 3.08 23.80 -4.47
N ASN A 204 1.77 23.62 -4.38
CA ASN A 204 0.79 24.70 -4.33
C ASN A 204 0.98 25.60 -5.56
N ASP A 205 1.67 26.73 -5.40
CA ASP A 205 1.98 27.67 -6.48
C ASP A 205 3.50 27.90 -6.65
N THR A 206 4.33 27.19 -5.86
CA THR A 206 5.79 27.33 -5.87
C THR A 206 6.40 26.32 -6.83
N LEU A 207 7.19 26.81 -7.79
CA LEU A 207 7.88 25.99 -8.77
C LEU A 207 9.16 25.38 -8.21
N TYR A 208 9.29 24.06 -8.30
CA TYR A 208 10.49 23.29 -8.03
C TYR A 208 11.05 22.74 -9.33
N GLN A 209 12.36 22.91 -9.57
CA GLN A 209 13.01 22.43 -10.80
C GLN A 209 14.36 21.78 -10.50
N ASN A 210 14.60 20.63 -11.13
CA ASN A 210 15.90 19.98 -11.19
C ASN A 210 16.05 19.26 -12.54
N LYS A 211 17.03 19.67 -13.35
CA LYS A 211 17.30 19.05 -14.66
C LYS A 211 17.68 17.58 -14.56
N GLN A 212 18.24 17.14 -13.43
CA GLN A 212 18.61 15.75 -13.17
C GLN A 212 17.46 14.92 -12.59
N GLY A 213 16.28 15.52 -12.39
CA GLY A 213 15.13 14.91 -11.75
C GLY A 213 15.05 15.24 -10.25
N LEU A 214 13.86 15.58 -9.80
CA LEU A 214 13.52 15.74 -8.39
C LEU A 214 13.43 14.35 -7.74
N ASP A 215 14.05 14.20 -6.57
CA ASP A 215 14.05 12.99 -5.75
C ASP A 215 13.46 13.22 -4.36
N GLN A 216 13.39 14.46 -3.91
CA GLN A 216 12.80 14.82 -2.64
C GLN A 216 12.14 16.19 -2.69
N LEU A 217 11.09 16.34 -1.87
CA LEU A 217 10.40 17.57 -1.57
C LEU A 217 10.13 17.59 -0.06
N GLU A 218 10.37 18.73 0.57
CA GLU A 218 10.00 18.93 1.96
C GLU A 218 8.69 19.71 2.00
N LEU A 219 7.65 19.15 2.62
CA LEU A 219 6.41 19.88 2.88
C LEU A 219 6.43 20.29 4.34
N SER A 220 6.46 21.59 4.59
CA SER A 220 6.38 22.17 5.92
C SER A 220 4.93 22.44 6.32
N LYS A 221 4.73 22.83 7.58
CA LYS A 221 3.41 23.24 8.09
C LYS A 221 2.78 24.37 7.26
N ASN A 222 3.57 25.23 6.64
CA ASN A 222 3.08 26.35 5.84
C ASN A 222 2.59 25.90 4.46
N ASP A 223 3.03 24.75 3.98
CA ASP A 223 2.59 24.14 2.72
C ASP A 223 1.28 23.36 2.89
N LEU A 224 0.85 23.14 4.14
CA LEU A 224 -0.33 22.38 4.54
C LEU A 224 -1.50 23.33 4.88
N PHE A 225 -2.35 23.59 3.90
CA PHE A 225 -3.54 24.42 4.05
C PHE A 225 -4.69 23.67 4.73
N ASP A 226 -5.67 24.38 5.27
CA ASP A 226 -6.92 23.76 5.72
C ASP A 226 -7.68 23.17 4.52
N LEU A 227 -8.25 21.98 4.71
CA LEU A 227 -9.06 21.33 3.66
C LEU A 227 -10.31 22.17 3.34
N ASN A 228 -10.36 22.73 2.13
CA ASN A 228 -11.44 23.61 1.70
C ASN A 228 -12.62 22.89 1.04
N ASP A 229 -12.40 21.67 0.53
CA ASP A 229 -13.46 20.86 -0.07
C ASP A 229 -14.48 20.42 1.01
N VAL A 230 -15.62 21.11 1.06
CA VAL A 230 -16.65 20.91 2.10
C VAL A 230 -17.23 19.50 2.07
N ASN A 231 -17.40 18.92 0.89
CA ASN A 231 -17.99 17.59 0.74
C ASN A 231 -17.01 16.53 1.25
N MET A 232 -15.73 16.62 0.84
CA MET A 232 -14.70 15.72 1.33
C MET A 232 -14.49 15.89 2.83
N LEU A 233 -14.42 17.12 3.33
CA LEU A 233 -14.28 17.40 4.76
C LEU A 233 -15.43 16.81 5.59
N ASN A 234 -16.67 16.90 5.11
CA ASN A 234 -17.83 16.34 5.78
C ASN A 234 -17.79 14.80 5.80
N ALA A 235 -17.40 14.16 4.70
CA ALA A 235 -17.22 12.71 4.64
C ALA A 235 -16.15 12.25 5.64
N LEU A 236 -14.99 12.92 5.67
CA LEU A 236 -13.92 12.60 6.61
C LEU A 236 -14.35 12.83 8.08
N LYS A 237 -15.13 13.88 8.38
CA LYS A 237 -15.63 14.12 9.75
C LYS A 237 -16.64 13.09 10.24
N GLN A 238 -17.27 12.31 9.36
CA GLN A 238 -18.14 11.20 9.79
C GLN A 238 -17.31 10.04 10.35
N ASP A 239 -16.15 9.78 9.76
CA ASP A 239 -15.29 8.64 10.11
C ASP A 239 -14.17 9.02 11.11
N PHE A 240 -13.77 10.29 11.15
CA PHE A 240 -12.71 10.81 12.00
C PHE A 240 -13.25 11.84 13.01
N SER A 241 -12.92 11.65 14.29
CA SER A 241 -13.40 12.51 15.38
C SER A 241 -12.82 13.94 15.34
N LYS A 242 -13.26 14.80 16.26
CA LYS A 242 -12.66 16.13 16.50
C LYS A 242 -11.18 16.12 16.90
N ASP A 243 -10.63 14.93 17.22
CA ASP A 243 -9.24 14.74 17.61
C ASP A 243 -8.27 14.68 16.43
N TYR A 244 -8.74 15.00 15.22
CA TYR A 244 -7.95 15.07 14.00
C TYR A 244 -8.00 16.49 13.42
N ASP A 245 -6.92 16.87 12.74
CA ASP A 245 -6.86 18.02 11.84
C ASP A 245 -6.90 17.53 10.40
N PHE A 246 -7.50 18.31 9.50
CA PHE A 246 -7.63 17.98 8.08
C PHE A 246 -6.90 19.04 7.26
N LYS A 247 -5.83 18.63 6.59
CA LYS A 247 -4.97 19.51 5.81
C LYS A 247 -4.90 19.06 4.36
N GLU A 248 -4.56 19.97 3.47
CA GLU A 248 -4.35 19.70 2.06
C GLU A 248 -3.12 20.43 1.51
N CYS A 249 -2.49 19.83 0.50
CA CYS A 249 -1.57 20.52 -0.40
C CYS A 249 -1.82 20.07 -1.84
N LYS A 250 -1.36 20.87 -2.81
CA LYS A 250 -1.52 20.57 -4.23
C LYS A 250 -0.17 20.33 -4.86
N ILE A 251 -0.04 19.31 -5.70
CA ILE A 251 1.13 19.11 -6.56
C ILE A 251 0.65 19.14 -8.01
N THR A 252 1.20 20.04 -8.82
CA THR A 252 0.93 20.10 -10.26
C THR A 252 2.13 19.60 -11.05
N LEU A 253 1.91 18.62 -11.91
CA LEU A 253 2.92 17.98 -12.75
C LEU A 253 2.37 17.73 -14.15
N GLY A 254 2.78 18.56 -15.13
CA GLY A 254 2.23 18.48 -16.48
C GLY A 254 0.71 18.67 -16.47
N VAL A 255 -0.04 17.67 -16.95
CA VAL A 255 -1.51 17.65 -16.93
C VAL A 255 -2.09 17.13 -15.62
N HIS A 256 -1.27 16.65 -14.68
CA HIS A 256 -1.73 16.07 -13.44
C HIS A 256 -1.82 17.11 -12.33
N LEU A 257 -2.98 17.20 -11.67
CA LEU A 257 -3.19 17.96 -10.44
C LEU A 257 -3.49 16.98 -9.30
N LEU A 258 -2.51 16.79 -8.42
CA LEU A 258 -2.66 15.98 -7.23
C LEU A 258 -3.14 16.86 -6.08
N LYS A 259 -4.28 16.52 -5.50
CA LYS A 259 -4.76 17.06 -4.23
C LYS A 259 -4.46 16.03 -3.15
N LEU A 260 -3.40 16.27 -2.39
CA LEU A 260 -2.99 15.41 -1.29
C LEU A 260 -3.69 15.90 -0.02
N ILE A 261 -4.47 15.04 0.61
CA ILE A 261 -5.24 15.34 1.82
C ILE A 261 -4.65 14.54 2.98
N PHE A 262 -4.42 15.22 4.09
CA PHE A 262 -3.76 14.69 5.27
C PHE A 262 -4.68 14.78 6.49
N ILE A 263 -4.98 13.63 7.08
CA ILE A 263 -5.74 13.51 8.32
C ILE A 263 -4.72 13.32 9.45
N ILE A 264 -4.57 14.34 10.30
CA ILE A 264 -3.49 14.41 11.28
C ILE A 264 -4.06 14.16 12.69
N PRO A 265 -3.73 13.04 13.35
CA PRO A 265 -4.14 12.82 14.73
C PRO A 265 -3.48 13.84 15.67
N LYS A 266 -4.27 14.55 16.47
CA LYS A 266 -3.78 15.54 17.45
C LYS A 266 -3.04 14.90 18.63
N ASN A 267 -3.37 13.65 18.93
CA ASN A 267 -2.91 12.95 20.11
C ASN A 267 -1.98 11.79 19.76
N ILE A 268 -0.83 11.74 20.41
CA ILE A 268 0.11 10.62 20.32
C ILE A 268 -0.43 9.48 21.19
N ALA A 269 -0.58 8.29 20.58
CA ALA A 269 -1.01 7.09 21.26
C ALA A 269 -0.09 6.77 22.45
N LYS A 270 -0.65 6.20 23.53
CA LYS A 270 0.09 5.99 24.79
C LYS A 270 1.38 5.19 24.57
N VAL A 271 1.32 4.20 23.68
CA VAL A 271 2.44 3.34 23.30
C VAL A 271 3.64 4.09 22.72
N TYR A 272 3.42 5.21 22.02
CA TYR A 272 4.50 5.98 21.40
C TYR A 272 4.96 7.18 22.24
N LYS A 273 4.31 7.49 23.37
CA LYS A 273 4.63 8.69 24.16
C LYS A 273 6.06 8.71 24.70
N SER A 274 6.59 7.57 25.14
CA SER A 274 7.96 7.49 25.65
C SER A 274 8.97 7.63 24.50
N ALA A 275 8.80 6.84 23.44
CA ALA A 275 9.66 6.91 22.25
C ALA A 275 9.66 8.30 21.62
N TYR A 276 8.51 8.98 21.58
CA TYR A 276 8.41 10.33 21.02
C TYR A 276 9.18 11.39 21.79
N LYS A 277 9.42 11.23 23.11
CA LYS A 277 10.21 12.20 23.87
C LYS A 277 11.66 12.25 23.40
N GLU A 278 12.19 11.11 22.99
CA GLU A 278 13.58 10.90 22.55
C GLU A 278 13.72 10.86 21.03
N PHE A 279 12.60 10.93 20.29
CA PHE A 279 12.62 10.87 18.83
C PHE A 279 13.25 12.14 18.25
N GLU A 280 14.22 11.98 17.34
CA GLU A 280 14.93 13.07 16.69
C GLU A 280 14.00 13.88 15.79
N TYR A 281 13.15 13.19 15.02
CA TYR A 281 12.26 13.78 14.00
C TYR A 281 10.84 14.07 14.53
N LYS A 282 10.73 14.85 15.60
CA LYS A 282 9.43 15.10 16.28
C LYS A 282 8.40 15.80 15.40
N ASP A 283 8.86 16.61 14.46
CA ASP A 283 8.10 17.36 13.47
C ASP A 283 7.50 16.45 12.38
N LEU A 284 8.10 15.29 12.10
CA LEU A 284 7.51 14.26 11.25
C LEU A 284 6.37 13.49 11.96
N GLY A 285 6.25 13.64 13.28
CA GLY A 285 5.19 13.05 14.09
C GLY A 285 5.45 11.61 14.54
N ALA A 286 4.51 11.04 15.28
CA ALA A 286 4.62 9.69 15.84
C ALA A 286 3.67 8.71 15.15
N GLY A 287 4.23 7.71 14.47
CA GLY A 287 3.48 6.71 13.72
C GLY A 287 3.98 6.61 12.28
N TYR A 288 3.08 6.34 11.36
CA TYR A 288 3.38 6.15 9.95
C TYR A 288 2.23 6.64 9.09
N PHE A 289 2.51 6.90 7.81
CA PHE A 289 1.49 7.25 6.82
C PHE A 289 0.70 6.01 6.40
N LYS A 290 -0.57 6.21 6.06
CA LYS A 290 -1.46 5.20 5.50
C LYS A 290 -2.37 5.84 4.45
N GLU A 291 -2.47 5.23 3.27
CA GLU A 291 -3.46 5.57 2.27
C GLU A 291 -4.87 5.14 2.70
N LEU A 292 -5.85 6.01 2.46
CA LEU A 292 -7.27 5.78 2.68
C LEU A 292 -7.97 5.73 1.33
N PHE A 293 -7.81 4.59 0.65
CA PHE A 293 -8.26 4.36 -0.73
C PHE A 293 -9.75 4.59 -0.93
N GLU A 294 -10.56 4.40 0.10
CA GLU A 294 -12.00 4.66 0.07
C GLU A 294 -12.36 6.12 -0.24
N TYR A 295 -11.43 7.06 -0.05
CA TYR A 295 -11.61 8.47 -0.40
C TYR A 295 -10.81 8.89 -1.64
N HIS A 296 -10.06 7.97 -2.27
CA HIS A 296 -9.34 8.29 -3.50
C HIS A 296 -10.33 8.52 -4.64
N GLN A 297 -10.05 9.53 -5.45
CA GLN A 297 -10.84 9.85 -6.63
C GLN A 297 -9.91 10.30 -7.75
N ASP A 298 -10.18 9.83 -8.95
CA ASP A 298 -9.51 10.29 -10.16
C ASP A 298 -10.57 10.69 -11.18
N TYR A 299 -10.43 11.87 -11.76
CA TYR A 299 -11.32 12.32 -12.83
C TYR A 299 -10.62 13.35 -13.71
N ARG A 300 -11.14 13.53 -14.92
CA ARG A 300 -10.65 14.54 -15.86
C ARG A 300 -11.49 15.80 -15.72
N GLU A 301 -10.83 16.94 -15.66
CA GLU A 301 -11.46 18.25 -15.73
C GLU A 301 -10.74 19.08 -16.79
N LYS A 302 -11.39 19.29 -17.93
CA LYS A 302 -10.81 19.92 -19.12
C LYS A 302 -9.54 19.16 -19.56
N GLU A 303 -8.39 19.82 -19.57
CA GLU A 303 -7.10 19.26 -19.94
C GLU A 303 -6.35 18.62 -18.76
N ASN A 304 -6.86 18.79 -17.52
CA ASN A 304 -6.22 18.29 -16.32
C ASN A 304 -6.79 16.93 -15.90
N ILE A 305 -5.92 16.08 -15.37
CA ILE A 305 -6.28 14.87 -14.63
C ILE A 305 -6.12 15.19 -13.15
N ILE A 306 -7.22 15.13 -12.41
CA ILE A 306 -7.25 15.47 -10.98
C ILE A 306 -7.20 14.18 -10.18
N HIS A 307 -6.26 14.11 -9.24
CA HIS A 307 -6.05 12.99 -8.34
C HIS A 307 -6.28 13.41 -6.90
N TYR A 308 -7.29 12.86 -6.24
CA TYR A 308 -7.43 12.93 -4.79
C TYR A 308 -6.72 11.73 -4.17
N ARG A 309 -5.73 12.00 -3.32
CA ARG A 309 -5.04 10.99 -2.51
C ARG A 309 -5.16 11.40 -1.06
N VAL A 310 -5.69 10.51 -0.23
CA VAL A 310 -6.04 10.82 1.15
C VAL A 310 -5.22 9.93 2.06
N PHE A 311 -4.53 10.55 3.01
CA PHE A 311 -3.62 9.86 3.91
C PHE A 311 -3.99 10.13 5.35
N LEU A 312 -4.01 9.08 6.15
CA LEU A 312 -3.82 9.23 7.58
C LEU A 312 -2.33 9.37 7.88
N THR A 313 -1.97 10.34 8.70
CA THR A 313 -0.56 10.69 8.95
C THR A 313 -0.09 10.21 10.33
N PRO A 314 1.22 10.25 10.60
CA PRO A 314 1.73 10.22 11.95
C PRO A 314 1.05 11.27 12.84
N ALA A 315 0.88 10.95 14.12
CA ALA A 315 0.25 11.85 15.08
C ALA A 315 1.14 13.09 15.31
N LYS A 316 0.51 14.27 15.37
CA LYS A 316 1.17 15.58 15.49
C LYS A 316 2.17 15.91 14.37
N MET A 317 2.00 15.31 13.20
CA MET A 317 2.82 15.65 12.03
C MET A 317 2.71 17.15 11.70
N GLN A 318 3.86 17.76 11.42
CA GLN A 318 4.03 19.16 11.02
C GLN A 318 4.85 19.29 9.74
N LYS A 319 5.68 18.30 9.45
CA LYS A 319 6.53 18.22 8.27
C LYS A 319 6.37 16.84 7.61
N ILE A 320 6.47 16.80 6.29
CA ILE A 320 6.46 15.56 5.51
C ILE A 320 7.77 15.49 4.73
N GLU A 321 8.47 14.38 4.91
CA GLU A 321 9.53 13.98 4.00
C GLU A 321 8.89 13.29 2.79
N PHE A 322 8.85 13.98 1.65
CA PHE A 322 8.19 13.50 0.45
C PHE A 322 9.23 13.09 -0.59
N GLU A 323 9.31 11.79 -0.86
CA GLU A 323 10.26 11.21 -1.80
C GLU A 323 9.61 11.04 -3.19
N ILE A 324 10.39 11.25 -4.23
CA ILE A 324 9.98 11.07 -5.62
C ILE A 324 10.85 10.00 -6.25
N ALA A 325 10.23 8.90 -6.65
CA ALA A 325 10.94 7.81 -7.30
C ALA A 325 11.40 8.22 -8.71
N LYS A 326 12.64 7.86 -9.09
CA LYS A 326 13.23 8.20 -10.40
C LYS A 326 13.93 7.00 -11.03
N GLY A 327 13.75 6.82 -12.35
CA GLY A 327 14.44 5.79 -13.12
C GLY A 327 14.21 4.37 -12.61
N LEU A 328 15.20 3.50 -12.79
CA LEU A 328 15.23 2.16 -12.18
C LEU A 328 15.57 2.31 -10.70
N ASP A 329 14.53 2.34 -9.89
CA ASP A 329 14.60 2.55 -8.46
C ASP A 329 14.64 1.18 -7.76
N GLU A 330 15.80 0.79 -7.25
CA GLU A 330 15.97 -0.45 -6.46
C GLU A 330 15.53 -0.24 -5.00
N TRP A 331 14.35 0.36 -4.82
CA TRP A 331 13.86 0.61 -3.48
C TRP A 331 13.41 -0.70 -2.84
N LEU A 332 14.06 -1.06 -1.74
CA LEU A 332 13.71 -2.21 -0.90
C LEU A 332 12.54 -1.82 -0.01
N ASP A 333 11.51 -2.68 0.09
CA ASP A 333 10.35 -2.53 0.98
C ASP A 333 10.77 -2.09 2.41
N ASP A 334 10.83 -0.77 2.67
CA ASP A 334 10.93 -0.21 4.02
C ASP A 334 9.52 0.00 4.56
N GLU A 335 9.23 -0.70 5.64
CA GLU A 335 7.94 -0.71 6.34
C GLU A 335 7.45 0.67 6.85
N ASN A 336 8.20 1.75 6.67
CA ASN A 336 7.85 3.10 7.16
C ASN A 336 7.65 4.12 6.03
N VAL A 337 7.76 3.67 4.79
CA VAL A 337 7.49 4.49 3.62
C VAL A 337 6.14 4.11 3.06
N CYS A 338 5.18 5.03 3.18
CA CYS A 338 3.90 4.90 2.48
C CYS A 338 4.12 5.34 1.04
N SER A 339 3.61 4.56 0.08
CA SER A 339 3.91 4.74 -1.33
C SER A 339 2.66 4.75 -2.18
N PHE A 340 2.48 5.75 -3.02
CA PHE A 340 1.34 5.84 -3.95
C PHE A 340 1.79 6.02 -5.39
N ASN A 341 0.93 5.63 -6.33
CA ASN A 341 1.22 5.70 -7.77
C ASN A 341 0.38 6.79 -8.44
N ILE A 342 1.00 7.45 -9.42
CA ILE A 342 0.36 8.30 -10.40
C ILE A 342 0.67 7.72 -11.78
N LEU A 343 -0.39 7.33 -12.48
CA LEU A 343 -0.31 6.67 -13.78
C LEU A 343 -0.71 7.67 -14.87
N THR A 344 0.00 7.72 -16.01
CA THR A 344 -0.34 8.69 -17.07
C THR A 344 -1.24 8.09 -18.16
N LYS A 345 -0.91 6.91 -18.70
CA LYS A 345 -1.57 6.31 -19.88
C LYS A 345 -2.94 5.69 -19.60
N ASP A 346 -3.20 5.27 -18.37
CA ASP A 346 -4.49 4.64 -18.03
C ASP A 346 -5.67 5.63 -18.18
N TYR A 347 -5.40 6.95 -18.12
CA TYR A 347 -6.42 7.99 -18.25
C TYR A 347 -6.60 8.56 -19.66
N PHE A 348 -5.74 8.20 -20.64
CA PHE A 348 -5.88 8.65 -22.03
C PHE A 348 -6.70 7.69 -22.91
N LYS A 349 -7.03 6.49 -22.40
CA LYS A 349 -7.82 5.48 -23.13
C LYS A 349 -9.23 5.23 -22.56
N ALA A 350 -9.56 5.78 -21.40
CA ALA A 350 -10.87 5.67 -20.78
C ALA A 350 -11.81 6.74 -21.36
N ASN A 351 -13.04 6.38 -21.76
CA ASN A 351 -14.06 7.38 -22.08
C ASN A 351 -14.44 8.15 -20.79
N ASP A 352 -14.95 9.38 -20.89
CA ASP A 352 -15.35 10.19 -19.72
C ASP A 352 -16.34 9.49 -18.77
N LYS A 353 -17.09 8.49 -19.27
CA LYS A 353 -18.00 7.64 -18.46
C LYS A 353 -17.29 6.53 -17.67
N ASP A 354 -16.10 6.13 -18.07
CA ASP A 354 -15.31 5.06 -17.47
C ASP A 354 -14.35 5.58 -16.38
N MET A 355 -14.15 6.90 -16.29
CA MET A 355 -13.33 7.53 -15.25
C MET A 355 -14.05 7.64 -13.89
N PHE A 356 -15.35 7.37 -13.80
CA PHE A 356 -16.08 7.27 -12.52
C PHE A 356 -15.96 5.88 -11.90
N THR A 357 -14.73 5.40 -11.74
CA THR A 357 -14.46 4.22 -10.92
C THR A 357 -13.11 4.39 -10.24
N SER A 358 -13.13 4.39 -8.91
CA SER A 358 -12.05 3.81 -8.08
C SER A 358 -11.45 2.60 -8.78
N ASP A 359 -10.17 2.28 -8.55
CA ASP A 359 -9.45 1.06 -8.97
C ASP A 359 -10.10 -0.29 -8.50
N ASN A 360 -11.40 -0.44 -8.66
CA ASN A 360 -12.17 -1.66 -8.57
C ASN A 360 -12.33 -2.15 -10.00
N ILE A 361 -11.57 -3.19 -10.32
CA ILE A 361 -11.83 -4.09 -11.44
C ILE A 361 -13.34 -4.44 -11.40
N LYS A 362 -14.13 -3.87 -12.32
CA LYS A 362 -15.38 -4.47 -12.77
C LYS A 362 -14.98 -5.56 -13.75
N ASP A 363 -14.91 -6.79 -13.28
CA ASP A 363 -14.97 -7.94 -14.18
C ASP A 363 -16.43 -8.15 -14.57
N ASP A 364 -16.80 -7.63 -15.73
CA ASP A 364 -18.09 -7.91 -16.37
C ASP A 364 -18.17 -9.42 -16.70
N ILE A 365 -19.04 -10.13 -15.97
CA ILE A 365 -19.55 -11.44 -16.39
C ILE A 365 -20.93 -11.21 -17.00
N ASN A 366 -20.97 -11.24 -18.34
CA ASN A 366 -22.01 -11.85 -19.20
C ASN A 366 -22.25 -11.03 -20.47
N THR A 367 -21.82 -11.55 -21.62
CA THR A 367 -22.72 -11.67 -22.78
C THR A 367 -22.18 -12.72 -23.78
N THR A 368 -22.91 -13.82 -23.81
CA THR A 368 -23.33 -14.63 -24.97
C THR A 368 -22.28 -15.24 -25.92
N GLN A 369 -22.35 -16.58 -25.92
CA GLN A 369 -21.93 -17.53 -26.93
C GLN A 369 -22.06 -17.04 -28.39
N THR A 370 -21.00 -17.23 -29.16
CA THR A 370 -21.11 -17.78 -30.52
C THR A 370 -19.89 -18.66 -30.79
N HIS A 371 -20.17 -19.95 -31.00
CA HIS A 371 -19.23 -20.96 -31.50
C HIS A 371 -18.77 -20.60 -32.91
N ILE A 372 -17.45 -20.64 -33.16
CA ILE A 372 -16.88 -21.17 -34.40
C ILE A 372 -15.61 -21.97 -34.01
N ASN A 373 -15.64 -23.25 -34.33
CA ASN A 373 -14.50 -24.17 -34.29
C ASN A 373 -13.51 -23.80 -35.39
N GLU A 374 -12.20 -23.82 -35.09
CA GLU A 374 -11.20 -24.22 -36.08
C GLU A 374 -9.96 -24.80 -35.36
N ASP A 375 -9.51 -25.93 -35.89
CA ASP A 375 -8.60 -26.90 -35.30
C ASP A 375 -7.12 -26.49 -35.36
N TYR A 376 -6.39 -26.90 -34.31
CA TYR A 376 -4.98 -27.32 -34.23
C TYR A 376 -3.89 -26.56 -35.03
N ASN A 377 -2.88 -26.08 -34.29
CA ASN A 377 -1.54 -26.67 -34.41
C ASN A 377 -0.65 -26.47 -33.18
N ASN A 378 -0.02 -27.57 -32.77
CA ASN A 378 0.96 -27.69 -31.72
C ASN A 378 2.22 -26.86 -32.02
N THR A 379 2.63 -25.99 -31.11
CA THR A 379 4.04 -25.67 -30.90
C THR A 379 4.24 -25.44 -29.41
N GLN A 380 4.96 -26.37 -28.78
CA GLN A 380 5.38 -26.28 -27.38
C GLN A 380 6.39 -25.15 -27.23
N GLU A 381 5.94 -23.99 -26.74
CA GLU A 381 6.84 -23.01 -26.14
C GLU A 381 7.00 -23.30 -24.64
N LEU A 382 8.26 -23.46 -24.23
CA LEU A 382 8.70 -23.55 -22.84
C LEU A 382 8.42 -22.21 -22.13
N ILE A 383 7.37 -22.18 -21.32
CA ILE A 383 7.02 -21.05 -20.45
C ILE A 383 7.78 -21.19 -19.12
N PRO A 384 8.48 -20.15 -18.62
CA PRO A 384 9.24 -20.23 -17.37
C PRO A 384 8.35 -20.43 -16.13
N ASP A 385 8.84 -21.26 -15.20
CA ASP A 385 8.20 -21.91 -14.03
C ASP A 385 7.56 -21.02 -12.93
N ASN A 386 7.16 -19.78 -13.20
CA ASN A 386 6.61 -18.88 -12.17
C ASN A 386 5.11 -18.56 -12.30
N VAL A 387 4.32 -19.43 -12.93
CA VAL A 387 2.86 -19.32 -12.94
C VAL A 387 2.26 -20.52 -12.21
N ILE A 388 1.70 -20.28 -11.02
CA ILE A 388 0.92 -21.28 -10.28
C ILE A 388 -0.34 -21.60 -11.11
N ARG A 389 -0.41 -22.82 -11.64
CA ARG A 389 -1.66 -23.41 -12.16
C ARG A 389 -2.57 -23.75 -10.98
N ILE A 390 -3.74 -23.13 -10.93
CA ILE A 390 -4.87 -23.67 -10.16
C ILE A 390 -5.55 -24.70 -11.07
N GLN A 391 -5.30 -25.99 -10.84
CA GLN A 391 -6.11 -27.05 -11.43
C GLN A 391 -7.32 -27.29 -10.53
N THR A 392 -8.52 -27.06 -11.07
CA THR A 392 -9.75 -27.61 -10.52
C THR A 392 -9.81 -29.07 -10.92
N GLN A 393 -9.78 -29.96 -9.93
CA GLN A 393 -9.97 -31.39 -10.14
C GLN A 393 -11.47 -31.64 -10.20
N ASP A 394 -12.03 -31.61 -11.41
CA ASP A 394 -13.36 -32.17 -11.64
C ASP A 394 -13.21 -33.69 -11.62
N GLY A 395 -13.81 -34.32 -10.62
CA GLY A 395 -13.85 -35.76 -10.50
C GLY A 395 -14.80 -36.37 -11.53
N SER A 396 -14.27 -37.28 -12.35
CA SER A 396 -15.01 -38.40 -12.94
C SER A 396 -14.04 -39.35 -13.63
N GLY A 397 -14.02 -40.62 -13.21
CA GLY A 397 -13.34 -41.73 -13.89
C GLY A 397 -12.18 -42.33 -13.12
#